data_AF-A0A6M1MII2-F1
#
_entry.id   AF-A0A6M1MII2-F1
#
_cell.length_a   1.000
_cell.length_b   1.000
_cell.length_c   1.000
_cell.angle_alpha   90.00
_cell.angle_beta   90.00
_cell.angle_gamma   90.00
#
_symmetry.space_group_name_H-M   'P 1'
#
loop_
_entity.id
_entity.type
_entity.pdbx_description
1 polymer ?
#
loop_
_entity_poly.entity_id
_entity_poly.type
_entity_poly.pdbx_seq_one_letter_code
_entity_poly.pdbx_strand_id
1 'polypeptide(L)'
;MMQSYMKLGALLAAPLLLGACVEDGLHRYRGPDDVIATGVDKGRDTGVLVNGRAAIAYDPDGCQNWIMDDGVEGYSSPRYDPASGLPVCNNHFPPGTVIREYQTRSEGIADWTPGPGIKTVVVKRCPAGTTADANGVCTR
;
A
#
# COMPACT_ATOMS: atom_id res chain seq x y z
N MET A 1 -15.80 -23.99 -47.74
CA MET A 1 -15.20 -22.66 -47.46
C MET A 1 -15.22 -22.29 -45.97
N MET A 2 -16.19 -22.73 -45.17
CA MET A 2 -16.29 -22.43 -43.72
C MET A 2 -15.19 -23.06 -42.83
N GLN A 3 -14.57 -24.15 -43.27
CA GLN A 3 -13.64 -24.96 -42.46
C GLN A 3 -12.22 -24.36 -42.33
N SER A 4 -11.81 -23.49 -43.26
CA SER A 4 -10.50 -22.81 -43.20
C SER A 4 -10.50 -21.64 -42.22
N TYR A 5 -11.64 -20.97 -42.02
CA TYR A 5 -11.74 -19.83 -41.11
C TYR A 5 -11.64 -20.24 -39.62
N MET A 6 -12.13 -21.43 -39.28
CA MET A 6 -12.06 -21.95 -37.91
C MET A 6 -10.62 -22.31 -37.48
N LYS A 7 -9.75 -22.66 -38.44
CA LYS A 7 -8.32 -22.92 -38.18
C LYS A 7 -7.51 -21.63 -38.02
N LEU A 8 -7.84 -20.57 -38.77
CA LEU A 8 -7.20 -19.26 -38.61
C LEU A 8 -7.59 -18.59 -37.28
N GLY A 9 -8.83 -18.74 -36.82
CA GLY A 9 -9.27 -18.19 -35.53
C GLY A 9 -8.52 -18.78 -34.33
N ALA A 10 -8.24 -20.09 -34.35
CA ALA A 10 -7.51 -20.77 -33.28
C ALA A 10 -6.03 -20.36 -33.18
N LEU A 11 -5.39 -20.04 -34.31
CA LEU A 11 -3.98 -19.60 -34.37
C LEU A 11 -3.77 -18.16 -33.88
N LEU A 12 -4.78 -17.30 -34.01
CA LEU A 12 -4.73 -15.91 -33.52
C LEU A 12 -5.03 -15.78 -32.01
N ALA A 13 -5.75 -16.75 -31.43
CA ALA A 13 -6.07 -16.74 -30.00
C ALA A 13 -4.91 -17.23 -29.10
N ALA A 14 -4.02 -18.06 -29.62
CA ALA A 14 -2.91 -18.64 -28.86
C ALA A 14 -1.90 -17.60 -28.33
N PRO A 15 -1.39 -16.61 -29.10
CA PRO A 15 -0.45 -15.62 -28.57
C PRO A 15 -1.07 -14.64 -27.57
N LEU A 16 -2.41 -14.45 -27.58
CA LEU A 16 -3.12 -13.63 -26.59
C LEU A 16 -3.21 -14.30 -25.21
N LEU A 17 -3.13 -15.64 -25.14
CA LEU A 17 -3.14 -16.38 -23.87
C LEU A 17 -1.76 -16.49 -23.21
N LEU A 18 -0.68 -16.18 -23.94
CA LEU A 18 0.71 -16.24 -23.45
C LEU A 18 1.25 -14.88 -22.96
N GLY A 19 0.50 -13.79 -23.13
CA GLY A 19 0.95 -12.42 -22.79
C GLY A 19 0.67 -11.96 -21.35
N ALA A 20 0.09 -12.80 -20.49
CA ALA A 20 -0.39 -12.36 -19.17
C ALA A 20 0.64 -12.42 -18.03
N CYS A 21 1.91 -12.79 -18.29
CA CYS A 21 2.97 -12.64 -17.30
C CYS A 21 3.53 -11.22 -17.40
N VAL A 22 2.86 -10.26 -16.75
CA VAL A 22 3.46 -8.98 -16.45
C VAL A 22 4.55 -9.24 -15.42
N GLU A 23 5.82 -9.14 -15.81
CA GLU A 23 6.93 -9.16 -14.85
C GLU A 23 6.97 -7.79 -14.16
N ASP A 24 6.24 -7.64 -13.06
CA ASP A 24 6.27 -6.45 -12.19
C ASP A 24 7.60 -6.33 -11.39
N GLY A 25 8.66 -7.03 -11.81
CA GLY A 25 9.95 -7.08 -11.09
C GLY A 25 9.88 -7.77 -9.71
N LEU A 26 8.69 -8.23 -9.32
CA LEU A 26 8.44 -8.95 -8.07
C LEU A 26 8.79 -10.42 -8.23
N HIS A 27 9.67 -10.90 -7.35
CA HIS A 27 9.97 -12.31 -7.20
C HIS A 27 9.54 -12.75 -5.81
N ARG A 28 9.08 -14.00 -5.71
CA ARG A 28 8.79 -14.61 -4.41
C ARG A 28 10.09 -14.72 -3.61
N TYR A 29 10.04 -14.36 -2.33
CA TYR A 29 11.13 -14.53 -1.39
C TYR A 29 11.73 -15.96 -1.43
N ARG A 30 13.03 -16.07 -1.71
CA ARG A 30 13.80 -17.31 -1.89
C ARG A 30 14.84 -17.55 -0.81
N GLY A 31 15.14 -16.57 0.04
CA GLY A 31 16.07 -16.76 1.16
C GLY A 31 16.70 -15.47 1.71
N PRO A 32 17.67 -15.60 2.63
CA PRO A 32 18.29 -14.47 3.32
C PRO A 32 19.01 -13.45 2.42
N ASP A 33 19.43 -13.87 1.22
CA ASP A 33 20.14 -13.03 0.27
C ASP A 33 19.20 -12.23 -0.65
N ASP A 34 17.89 -12.46 -0.56
CA ASP A 34 16.91 -11.71 -1.34
C ASP A 34 16.72 -10.31 -0.74
N VAL A 35 16.69 -9.32 -1.63
CA VAL A 35 16.36 -7.94 -1.24
C VAL A 35 14.85 -7.85 -1.02
N ILE A 36 14.45 -7.87 0.25
CA ILE A 36 13.04 -7.85 0.68
C ILE A 36 12.36 -6.48 0.55
N ALA A 37 13.13 -5.40 0.41
CA ALA A 37 12.63 -4.04 0.19
C ALA A 37 13.69 -3.19 -0.52
N THR A 38 13.27 -2.35 -1.47
CA THR A 38 14.14 -1.38 -2.15
C THR A 38 13.49 0.00 -2.07
N GLY A 39 14.29 1.06 -1.96
CA GLY A 39 13.79 2.44 -2.02
C GLY A 39 13.47 2.94 -3.43
N VAL A 40 13.41 2.03 -4.41
CA VAL A 40 13.15 2.31 -5.82
C VAL A 40 11.74 1.83 -6.12
N ASP A 41 10.95 2.72 -6.70
CA ASP A 41 9.65 2.42 -7.29
C ASP A 41 9.83 1.47 -8.49
N LYS A 42 9.22 0.29 -8.41
CA LYS A 42 9.20 -0.70 -9.49
C LYS A 42 7.80 -0.86 -10.08
N GLY A 43 6.85 -0.01 -9.67
CA GLY A 43 5.52 0.09 -10.21
C GLY A 43 5.56 0.45 -11.68
N ARG A 44 4.55 0.00 -12.41
CA ARG A 44 4.40 0.27 -13.85
C ARG A 44 3.61 1.55 -14.09
N ASP A 45 3.82 2.56 -13.26
CA ASP A 45 3.22 3.89 -13.40
C ASP A 45 4.28 4.97 -13.65
N THR A 46 3.80 6.15 -14.05
CA THR A 46 4.66 7.30 -14.39
C THR A 46 4.66 8.35 -13.28
N GLY A 47 4.01 8.05 -12.16
CA GLY A 47 3.94 8.89 -10.97
C GLY A 47 5.23 8.86 -10.18
N VAL A 48 5.31 9.72 -9.19
CA VAL A 48 6.35 9.65 -8.15
C VAL A 48 5.67 9.88 -6.81
N LEU A 49 6.19 9.26 -5.77
CA LEU A 49 5.86 9.61 -4.39
C LEU A 49 6.02 11.12 -4.18
N VAL A 50 4.94 11.78 -3.78
CA VAL A 50 4.97 13.21 -3.54
C VAL A 50 5.47 13.47 -2.12
N ASN A 51 6.61 14.16 -2.02
CA ASN A 51 7.18 14.59 -0.74
C ASN A 51 6.13 15.27 0.15
N GLY A 52 6.07 14.86 1.42
CA GLY A 52 5.17 15.43 2.42
C GLY A 52 3.72 14.93 2.36
N ARG A 53 3.42 13.91 1.54
CA ARG A 53 2.07 13.31 1.43
C ARG A 53 1.95 11.90 2.04
N ALA A 54 2.68 11.63 3.13
CA ALA A 54 2.50 10.40 3.90
C ALA A 54 1.26 10.44 4.79
N ALA A 55 0.65 9.27 5.00
CA ALA A 55 -0.24 9.04 6.11
C ALA A 55 0.54 8.60 7.35
N ILE A 56 -0.14 8.60 8.51
CA ILE A 56 0.42 8.11 9.77
C ILE A 56 -0.36 6.87 10.20
N ALA A 57 0.32 5.73 10.33
CA ALA A 57 -0.24 4.51 10.89
C ALA A 57 0.13 4.36 12.37
N TYR A 58 -0.82 3.90 13.19
CA TYR A 58 -0.57 3.45 14.56
C TYR A 58 -0.32 1.94 14.55
N ASP A 59 0.88 1.54 14.95
CA ASP A 59 1.24 0.12 15.08
C ASP A 59 0.62 -0.53 16.34
N PRO A 60 0.74 -1.86 16.52
CA PRO A 60 0.23 -2.56 17.69
C PRO A 60 0.71 -2.03 19.04
N ASP A 61 1.88 -1.38 19.06
CA ASP A 61 2.48 -0.80 20.27
C ASP A 61 1.99 0.64 20.53
N GLY A 62 1.19 1.21 19.62
CA GLY A 62 0.69 2.59 19.69
C GLY A 62 1.70 3.63 19.20
N CYS A 63 2.76 3.19 18.52
CA CYS A 63 3.75 4.07 17.92
C CYS A 63 3.36 4.45 16.49
N GLN A 64 3.82 5.63 16.08
CA GLN A 64 3.48 6.22 14.79
C GLN A 64 4.52 5.86 13.72
N ASN A 65 4.05 5.37 12.58
CA ASN A 65 4.85 5.15 11.39
C ASN A 65 4.33 6.03 10.24
N TRP A 66 5.25 6.63 9.48
CA TRP A 66 4.91 7.15 8.17
C TRP A 66 4.65 5.97 7.23
N ILE A 67 3.56 6.06 6.47
CA ILE A 67 3.27 5.11 5.39
C ILE A 67 2.92 5.87 4.11
N MET A 68 3.36 5.34 2.98
CA MET A 68 3.02 5.78 1.64
C MET A 68 2.89 4.54 0.75
N ASP A 69 1.97 4.60 -0.19
CA ASP A 69 1.78 3.54 -1.17
C ASP A 69 1.44 4.14 -2.53
N ASP A 70 2.17 3.75 -3.57
CA ASP A 70 1.88 4.08 -4.97
C ASP A 70 1.54 2.85 -5.83
N GLY A 71 1.21 1.72 -5.20
CA GLY A 71 0.64 0.55 -5.86
C GLY A 71 1.30 -0.74 -5.35
N VAL A 72 2.31 -1.22 -6.07
CA VAL A 72 2.99 -2.47 -5.66
C VAL A 72 3.91 -2.24 -4.44
N GLU A 73 4.41 -1.02 -4.27
CA GLU A 73 5.42 -0.66 -3.29
C GLU A 73 4.84 0.11 -2.08
N GLY A 74 4.69 -0.59 -0.96
CA GLY A 74 4.45 0.05 0.33
C GLY A 74 5.75 0.55 0.97
N TYR A 75 5.85 1.85 1.25
CA TYR A 75 6.95 2.46 1.99
C TYR A 75 6.55 2.75 3.44
N SER A 76 7.43 2.45 4.39
CA SER A 76 7.22 2.82 5.79
C SER A 76 8.51 3.21 6.51
N SER A 77 8.39 4.16 7.44
CA SER A 77 9.45 4.50 8.39
C SER A 77 8.87 4.96 9.73
N PRO A 78 9.54 4.72 10.86
CA PRO A 78 9.10 5.26 12.14
C PRO A 78 9.08 6.80 12.12
N ARG A 79 8.06 7.38 12.75
CA ARG A 79 7.96 8.83 12.92
C ARG A 79 8.64 9.22 14.23
N TYR A 80 9.66 10.07 14.12
CA TYR A 80 10.41 10.56 15.28
C TYR A 80 9.97 11.98 15.67
N ASP A 81 10.00 12.26 16.97
CA ASP A 81 9.92 13.62 17.48
C ASP A 81 11.24 14.35 17.21
N PRO A 82 11.24 15.48 16.49
CA PRO A 82 12.48 16.18 16.16
C PRO A 82 13.20 16.78 17.38
N ALA A 83 12.51 16.98 18.51
CA ALA A 83 13.15 17.51 19.71
C ALA A 83 13.90 16.43 20.50
N SER A 84 13.27 15.28 20.74
CA SER A 84 13.86 14.18 21.53
C SER A 84 14.61 13.14 20.70
N GLY A 85 14.32 13.02 19.40
CA GLY A 85 14.82 11.96 18.54
C GLY A 85 14.18 10.58 18.81
N LEU A 86 13.19 10.50 19.70
CA LEU A 86 12.50 9.25 20.05
C LEU A 86 11.30 9.00 19.12
N PRO A 87 10.90 7.73 18.94
CA PRO A 87 9.65 7.40 18.25
C PRO A 87 8.46 8.10 18.91
N VAL A 88 7.54 8.60 18.09
CA VAL A 88 6.31 9.20 18.61
C VAL A 88 5.30 8.09 18.92
N CYS A 89 5.10 7.81 20.20
CA CYS A 89 4.10 6.85 20.68
C CYS A 89 3.09 7.53 21.61
N ASN A 90 1.80 7.28 21.40
CA ASN A 90 0.72 7.78 22.25
C ASN A 90 -0.59 7.00 22.01
N ASN A 91 -1.65 7.37 22.72
CA ASN A 91 -2.96 6.70 22.67
C ASN A 91 -4.07 7.59 22.07
N HIS A 92 -3.74 8.56 21.22
CA HIS A 92 -4.76 9.43 20.61
C HIS A 92 -5.66 8.69 19.62
N PHE A 93 -5.17 7.59 19.05
CA PHE A 93 -5.88 6.72 18.11
C PHE A 93 -5.56 5.25 18.44
N PRO A 94 -6.50 4.32 18.22
CA PRO A 94 -6.26 2.91 18.47
C PRO A 94 -5.27 2.29 17.47
N PRO A 95 -4.57 1.21 17.83
CA PRO A 95 -3.75 0.44 16.90
C PRO A 95 -4.52 0.04 15.63
N GLY A 96 -3.86 0.07 14.48
CA GLY A 96 -4.47 -0.16 13.16
C GLY A 96 -5.18 1.06 12.56
N THR A 97 -5.14 2.21 13.24
CA THR A 97 -5.62 3.47 12.67
C THR A 97 -4.62 4.04 11.67
N VAL A 98 -5.13 4.52 10.53
CA VAL A 98 -4.38 5.29 9.55
C VAL A 98 -4.96 6.70 9.48
N ILE A 99 -4.12 7.71 9.68
CA ILE A 99 -4.52 9.12 9.61
C ILE A 99 -4.17 9.65 8.21
N ARG A 100 -5.20 10.08 7.47
CA ARG A 100 -5.16 10.50 6.04
C ARG A 100 -5.02 9.34 5.05
N GLU A 101 -5.18 9.67 3.77
CA GLU A 101 -4.93 8.74 2.66
C GLU A 101 -3.44 8.44 2.54
N TYR A 102 -3.11 7.15 2.49
CA TYR A 102 -1.74 6.65 2.31
C TYR A 102 -1.43 6.38 0.84
N GLN A 103 -2.46 6.11 0.03
CA GLN A 103 -2.36 5.84 -1.39
C GLN A 103 -2.18 7.11 -2.22
N THR A 104 -1.36 7.02 -3.28
CA THR A 104 -1.32 8.05 -4.32
C THR A 104 -2.54 7.92 -5.24
N ARG A 105 -2.65 8.70 -6.33
CA ARG A 105 -3.77 8.58 -7.28
C ARG A 105 -3.37 7.90 -8.58
N SER A 106 -2.11 7.50 -8.68
CA SER A 106 -1.50 6.95 -9.89
C SER A 106 -1.22 5.47 -9.77
N GLU A 107 -1.78 4.81 -8.76
CA GLU A 107 -1.68 3.38 -8.47
C GLU A 107 -2.01 2.60 -9.76
N GLY A 108 -0.99 2.21 -10.52
CA GLY A 108 -1.18 1.60 -11.85
C GLY A 108 -1.89 0.23 -11.77
N ILE A 109 -1.95 -0.34 -10.57
CA ILE A 109 -2.52 -1.62 -10.21
C ILE A 109 -3.32 -1.44 -8.92
N ALA A 110 -4.48 -2.09 -8.81
CA ALA A 110 -5.28 -2.05 -7.59
C ALA A 110 -4.68 -2.96 -6.50
N ASP A 111 -4.59 -2.46 -5.28
CA ASP A 111 -4.08 -3.20 -4.12
C ASP A 111 -5.01 -4.34 -3.70
N TRP A 112 -4.41 -5.49 -3.40
CA TRP A 112 -5.12 -6.65 -2.85
C TRP A 112 -4.67 -6.93 -1.42
N THR A 113 -5.62 -6.96 -0.49
CA THR A 113 -5.35 -7.32 0.90
C THR A 113 -5.46 -8.83 1.13
N PRO A 114 -4.54 -9.45 1.90
CA PRO A 114 -4.57 -10.89 2.16
C PRO A 114 -5.68 -11.25 3.16
N GLY A 115 -6.89 -11.50 2.66
CA GLY A 115 -7.98 -12.11 3.43
C GLY A 115 -8.62 -11.22 4.50
N PRO A 116 -9.33 -11.80 5.50
CA PRO A 116 -10.01 -11.04 6.54
C PRO A 116 -8.98 -10.44 7.52
N GLY A 117 -8.40 -9.31 7.13
CA GLY A 117 -7.55 -8.49 7.99
C GLY A 117 -8.36 -7.73 9.05
N ILE A 118 -7.65 -7.16 10.03
CA ILE A 118 -8.23 -6.14 10.91
C ILE A 118 -8.60 -4.95 10.02
N LYS A 119 -9.84 -4.45 10.14
CA LYS A 119 -10.29 -3.30 9.36
C LYS A 119 -9.39 -2.10 9.66
N THR A 120 -8.65 -1.64 8.65
CA THR A 120 -7.96 -0.35 8.72
C THR A 120 -8.99 0.75 8.89
N VAL A 121 -8.82 1.56 9.93
CA VAL A 121 -9.69 2.70 10.19
C VAL A 121 -8.98 3.94 9.69
N VAL A 122 -9.42 4.46 8.54
CA VAL A 122 -8.90 5.71 8.00
C VAL A 122 -9.65 6.88 8.63
N VAL A 123 -8.96 7.66 9.46
CA VAL A 123 -9.54 8.81 10.16
C VAL A 123 -9.00 10.11 9.58
N LYS A 124 -9.88 11.12 9.51
CA LYS A 124 -9.46 12.51 9.36
C LYS A 124 -8.93 13.00 10.72
N ARG A 125 -8.10 14.05 10.72
CA ARG A 125 -7.58 14.64 11.96
C ARG A 125 -8.75 15.00 12.90
N CYS A 126 -8.76 14.42 14.11
CA CYS A 126 -9.75 14.75 15.14
C CYS A 126 -9.56 16.19 15.68
N PRO A 127 -10.63 16.84 16.17
CA PRO A 127 -10.55 18.10 16.90
C PRO A 127 -9.61 18.03 18.12
N ALA A 128 -9.06 19.17 18.52
CA ALA A 128 -8.21 19.24 19.70
C ALA A 128 -8.98 18.80 20.96
N GLY A 129 -8.36 17.92 21.75
CA GLY A 129 -8.96 17.37 22.97
C GLY A 129 -9.97 16.24 22.74
N THR A 130 -9.91 15.56 21.59
CA THR A 130 -10.70 14.35 21.30
C THR A 130 -9.81 13.24 20.72
N THR A 131 -10.21 11.99 20.89
CA THR A 131 -9.53 10.78 20.38
C THR A 131 -10.50 9.95 19.55
N ALA A 132 -10.00 9.25 18.53
CA ALA A 132 -10.88 8.35 17.76
C ALA A 132 -11.08 7.03 18.48
N ASP A 133 -12.28 6.46 18.40
CA ASP A 133 -12.55 5.08 18.81
C ASP A 133 -12.11 4.07 17.74
N ALA A 134 -12.31 2.77 18.01
CA ALA A 134 -12.00 1.69 17.09
C ALA A 134 -12.83 1.68 15.79
N ASN A 135 -13.82 2.57 15.66
CA ASN A 135 -14.60 2.77 14.44
C ASN A 135 -14.21 4.06 13.70
N GLY A 136 -13.27 4.83 14.25
CA GLY A 136 -12.80 6.09 13.68
C GLY A 136 -13.65 7.30 14.05
N VAL A 137 -14.54 7.17 15.04
CA VAL A 137 -15.38 8.26 15.54
C VAL A 137 -14.61 9.05 16.59
N CYS A 138 -14.43 10.36 16.36
CA CYS A 138 -13.79 11.23 17.36
C CYS A 138 -14.72 11.45 18.55
N THR A 139 -14.26 11.07 19.74
CA THR A 139 -14.95 11.19 21.02
C THR A 139 -14.10 11.98 22.03
N ARG A 140 -14.74 12.57 23.04
CA ARG A 140 -14.08 13.41 24.04
C ARG A 140 -13.49 12.57 25.17
#